data_AF-A0A2H0WNA9-F1
#
_entry.id   AF-A0A2H0WNA9-F1
#
_cell.length_a   1.000
_cell.length_b   1.000
_cell.length_c   1.000
_cell.angle_alpha   90.00
_cell.angle_beta   90.00
_cell.angle_gamma   90.00
#
_symmetry.space_group_name_H-M   'P 1'
#
loop_
_entity.id
_entity.type
_entity.pdbx_description
1 polymer ?
#
loop_
_entity_poly.entity_id
_entity_poly.type
_entity_poly.pdbx_seq_one_letter_code
_entity_poly.pdbx_strand_id
1 'polypeptide(L)'
;MKLPASIRYHRLFFTFLILFLLVAVVDLFNFDRLLYSGICGLVSPISQSPCATFYDLPIWDVYLSLAILAALYYVHDEIRTSNKHLSARKS
;
A
#
# COMPACT_ATOMS: atom_id res chain seq x y z
N MET A 1 -26.89 5.58 -10.48
CA MET A 1 -26.01 5.62 -11.66
C MET A 1 -25.02 4.47 -11.54
N LYS A 2 -25.13 3.41 -12.37
CA LYS A 2 -24.19 2.27 -12.33
C LYS A 2 -22.91 2.70 -13.02
N LEU A 3 -21.85 2.94 -12.26
CA LEU A 3 -20.53 3.25 -12.82
C LEU A 3 -20.06 2.06 -13.66
N PRO A 4 -19.54 2.30 -14.88
CA PRO A 4 -18.99 1.24 -15.71
C PRO A 4 -17.84 0.56 -14.96
N ALA A 5 -17.78 -0.76 -15.06
CA ALA A 5 -16.90 -1.57 -14.23
C ALA A 5 -15.42 -1.14 -14.35
N SER A 6 -14.97 -0.70 -15.53
CA SER A 6 -13.60 -0.20 -15.75
C SER A 6 -13.22 0.97 -14.83
N ILE A 7 -14.14 1.90 -14.55
CA ILE A 7 -13.89 3.07 -13.68
C ILE A 7 -13.73 2.63 -12.21
N ARG A 8 -14.48 1.62 -11.78
CA ARG A 8 -14.36 1.08 -10.42
C ARG A 8 -13.01 0.41 -10.21
N TYR A 9 -12.48 -0.26 -11.23
CA TYR A 9 -11.24 -1.01 -11.08
C TYR A 9 -9.99 -0.14 -11.15
N HIS A 10 -9.96 0.88 -12.01
CA HIS A 10 -8.89 1.89 -11.99
C HIS A 10 -8.76 2.55 -10.63
N ARG A 11 -9.87 2.83 -9.93
CA ARG A 11 -9.84 3.43 -8.59
C ARG A 11 -9.02 2.63 -7.58
N LEU A 12 -9.16 1.30 -7.54
CA LEU A 12 -8.41 0.45 -6.59
C LEU A 12 -6.92 0.40 -6.93
N PHE A 13 -6.57 0.28 -8.21
CA PHE A 13 -5.17 0.36 -8.65
C PHE A 13 -4.54 1.70 -8.26
N PHE A 14 -5.21 2.82 -8.56
CA PHE A 14 -4.75 4.14 -8.13
C PHE A 14 -4.66 4.27 -6.61
N THR A 15 -5.57 3.63 -5.86
CA THR A 15 -5.51 3.62 -4.39
C THR A 15 -4.24 2.91 -3.91
N PHE A 16 -3.90 1.75 -4.47
CA PHE A 16 -2.64 1.06 -4.11
C PHE A 16 -1.40 1.88 -4.50
N LEU A 17 -1.44 2.57 -5.64
CA LEU A 17 -0.34 3.40 -6.11
C LEU A 17 -0.13 4.63 -5.22
N ILE A 18 -1.22 5.26 -4.77
CA ILE A 18 -1.19 6.35 -3.78
C ILE A 18 -0.65 5.84 -2.43
N LEU A 19 -1.13 4.68 -1.96
CA LEU A 19 -0.62 4.08 -0.72
C LEU A 19 0.87 3.75 -0.82
N PHE A 20 1.31 3.22 -1.95
CA PHE A 20 2.73 2.96 -2.21
C PHE A 20 3.57 4.24 -2.14
N LEU A 21 3.13 5.32 -2.79
CA LEU A 21 3.80 6.62 -2.71
C LEU A 21 3.80 7.21 -1.30
N LEU A 22 2.70 7.08 -0.56
CA LEU A 22 2.62 7.55 0.83
C LEU A 22 3.62 6.81 1.72
N VAL A 23 3.66 5.47 1.63
CA VAL A 23 4.63 4.65 2.36
C VAL A 23 6.06 5.04 1.95
N ALA A 24 6.31 5.33 0.67
CA ALA A 24 7.59 5.80 0.18
C ALA A 24 8.04 7.13 0.78
N VAL A 25 7.11 8.07 0.91
CA VAL A 25 7.39 9.35 1.56
C VAL A 25 7.66 9.12 3.05
N VAL A 26 6.86 8.32 3.74
CA VAL A 26 7.07 8.00 5.16
C VAL A 26 8.48 7.42 5.39
N ASP A 27 8.89 6.47 4.55
CA ASP A 27 10.19 5.82 4.59
C ASP A 27 11.35 6.80 4.28
N LEU A 28 11.23 7.58 3.20
CA LEU A 28 12.26 8.56 2.80
C LEU A 28 12.52 9.62 3.88
N PHE A 29 11.46 10.07 4.56
CA PHE A 29 11.56 11.04 5.64
C PHE A 29 11.82 10.40 7.01
N ASN A 30 11.91 9.07 7.09
CA ASN A 30 12.13 8.31 8.33
C ASN A 30 11.12 8.75 9.42
N PHE A 31 9.88 9.01 8.98
CA PHE A 31 8.85 9.67 9.78
C PHE A 31 8.39 8.78 10.94
N ASP A 32 8.46 7.47 10.73
CA ASP A 32 8.30 6.40 11.70
C ASP A 32 9.27 6.52 12.88
N ARG A 33 10.57 6.73 12.61
CA ARG A 33 11.57 6.93 13.68
C ARG A 33 11.32 8.21 14.48
N LEU A 34 10.91 9.28 13.80
CA LEU A 34 10.55 10.55 14.43
C LEU A 34 9.31 10.41 15.32
N LEU A 35 8.24 9.79 14.81
CA LEU A 35 7.01 9.53 15.56
C LEU A 35 7.27 8.65 16.77
N TYR A 36 8.00 7.55 16.58
CA TYR A 36 8.36 6.64 17.66
C TYR A 36 9.16 7.36 18.74
N SER A 37 10.20 8.12 18.36
CA SER A 37 11.00 8.91 19.31
C SER A 37 10.14 9.92 20.09
N GLY A 38 9.23 10.61 19.40
CA GLY A 38 8.33 11.59 20.03
C GLY A 38 7.34 10.95 21.02
N ILE A 39 6.66 9.87 20.61
CA ILE A 39 5.72 9.15 21.47
C ILE A 39 6.47 8.51 22.64
N CYS A 40 7.62 7.90 22.37
CA CYS A 40 8.38 7.23 23.42
C CYS A 40 8.99 8.24 24.40
N GLY A 41 9.37 9.44 23.96
CA GLY A 41 9.75 10.55 24.84
C GLY A 41 8.63 11.00 25.78
N LEU A 42 7.36 10.91 25.35
CA LEU A 42 6.19 11.23 26.16
C LEU A 42 5.82 10.11 27.14
N VAL A 43 5.99 8.84 26.74
CA VAL A 43 5.57 7.67 27.51
C VAL A 43 6.65 7.18 28.48
N SER A 44 7.92 7.31 28.11
CA SER A 44 9.10 6.95 28.92
C SER A 44 9.03 7.38 30.40
N PRO A 45 8.68 8.65 30.74
CA PRO A 45 8.59 9.06 32.14
C PRO A 45 7.46 8.36 32.93
N ILE A 46 6.46 7.82 32.23
CA ILE A 46 5.29 7.17 32.84
C ILE A 46 5.53 5.66 32.97
N SER A 47 6.15 5.03 31.97
CA SER A 47 6.30 3.57 31.93
C SER A 47 7.57 3.04 32.63
N GLN A 48 8.54 3.91 32.96
CA GLN A 48 9.84 3.54 33.54
C GLN A 48 10.65 2.50 32.72
N SER A 49 10.23 2.24 31.47
CA SER A 49 10.87 1.30 30.57
C SER A 49 11.69 2.07 29.52
N PRO A 50 12.99 1.76 29.34
CA PRO A 50 13.79 2.44 28.34
C PRO A 50 13.25 2.15 26.94
N CYS A 51 13.06 3.22 26.17
CA CYS A 51 12.73 3.14 24.76
C CYS A 51 13.91 2.56 23.98
N ALA A 52 13.67 1.55 23.15
CA ALA A 52 14.67 1.10 22.18
C ALA A 52 15.04 2.27 21.25
N THR A 53 16.30 2.41 20.87
CA THR A 53 16.76 3.50 19.97
C THR A 53 16.44 3.24 18.50
N PHE A 54 16.00 2.01 18.21
CA PHE A 54 15.59 1.53 16.91
C PHE A 54 14.11 1.14 16.99
N TYR A 55 13.36 1.54 15.98
CA TYR A 55 11.99 1.11 15.76
C TYR A 55 11.95 0.53 14.36
N ASP A 56 12.07 -0.80 14.28
CA ASP A 56 11.97 -1.52 13.02
C ASP A 56 10.50 -1.82 12.74
N LEU A 57 9.82 -0.87 12.10
CA LEU A 57 8.63 -1.23 11.35
C LEU A 57 9.09 -2.08 10.16
N PRO A 58 8.44 -3.23 9.88
CA PRO A 58 8.71 -4.01 8.66
C PRO A 58 8.11 -3.28 7.43
N ILE A 59 8.56 -2.05 7.17
CA ILE A 59 8.08 -1.19 6.09
C ILE A 59 8.29 -1.86 4.73
N TRP A 60 9.35 -2.65 4.60
CA TRP A 60 9.65 -3.47 3.43
C TRP A 60 8.58 -4.54 3.17
N ASP A 61 8.03 -5.17 4.20
CA ASP A 61 6.95 -6.15 4.06
C ASP A 61 5.64 -5.48 3.63
N VAL A 62 5.38 -4.26 4.13
CA VAL A 62 4.23 -3.45 3.71
C VAL A 62 4.38 -3.04 2.24
N TYR A 63 5.57 -2.60 1.86
CA TYR A 63 5.92 -2.25 0.49
C TYR A 63 5.74 -3.41 -0.48
N LEU A 64 6.29 -4.56 -0.13
CA LEU A 64 6.21 -5.77 -0.94
C LEU A 64 4.75 -6.21 -1.10
N SER A 65 3.97 -6.16 -0.02
CA SER A 65 2.55 -6.49 -0.05
C SER A 65 1.75 -5.58 -0.98
N LEU A 66 1.99 -4.26 -0.92
CA LEU A 66 1.34 -3.29 -1.82
C LEU A 66 1.75 -3.51 -3.29
N ALA A 67 3.03 -3.79 -3.55
CA ALA A 67 3.52 -4.09 -4.89
C ALA A 67 2.90 -5.36 -5.47
N ILE A 68 2.80 -6.43 -4.67
CA ILE A 68 2.16 -7.69 -5.07
C ILE A 68 0.68 -7.46 -5.38
N LEU A 69 -0.05 -6.74 -4.51
CA LEU A 69 -1.46 -6.43 -4.74
C LEU A 69 -1.68 -5.64 -6.03
N ALA A 70 -0.85 -4.62 -6.28
CA ALA A 70 -0.91 -3.84 -7.52
C ALA A 70 -0.64 -4.70 -8.76
N ALA A 71 0.38 -5.58 -8.69
CA ALA A 71 0.74 -6.48 -9.79
C ALA A 71 -0.36 -7.52 -10.09
N LEU A 72 -0.89 -8.18 -9.06
CA LEU A 72 -1.99 -9.14 -9.20
C LEU A 72 -3.22 -8.49 -9.83
N TYR A 73 -3.52 -7.26 -9.40
CA TYR A 73 -4.66 -6.53 -9.89
C TYR A 73 -4.52 -6.15 -11.37
N TYR A 74 -3.33 -5.70 -11.77
CA TYR A 74 -3.00 -5.40 -13.17
C TYR A 74 -3.14 -6.64 -14.05
N VAL A 75 -2.51 -7.76 -13.65
CA VAL A 75 -2.58 -9.03 -14.40
C VAL A 75 -4.01 -9.53 -14.53
N HIS A 76 -4.81 -9.44 -13.47
CA HIS A 76 -6.21 -9.86 -13.50
C HIS A 76 -7.05 -9.03 -14.49
N ASP A 77 -6.80 -7.71 -14.61
CA ASP A 77 -7.51 -6.85 -15.56
C ASP A 77 -7.16 -7.19 -17.02
N GLU A 78 -5.88 -7.45 -17.30
CA GLU A 78 -5.41 -7.88 -18.63
C GLU A 78 -5.99 -9.24 -19.04
N ILE A 79 -5.99 -10.23 -18.14
CA ILE A 79 -6.60 -11.55 -18.39
C ILE A 79 -8.08 -11.38 -18.73
N ARG A 80 -8.80 -10.53 -18.00
CA ARG A 80 -10.22 -10.28 -18.24
C ARG A 80 -10.47 -9.62 -19.59
N THR A 81 -9.66 -8.61 -19.94
CA THR A 81 -9.75 -7.90 -21.22
C THR A 81 -9.48 -8.84 -22.38
N SER A 82 -8.43 -9.65 -22.27
CA SER A 82 -8.12 -10.72 -23.23
C SER A 82 -9.29 -11.71 -23.40
N ASN A 83 -9.87 -12.20 -22.30
CA ASN A 83 -11.03 -13.10 -22.33
C ASN A 83 -12.26 -12.47 -22.97
N LYS A 84 -12.52 -11.17 -22.78
CA LYS A 84 -13.60 -10.46 -23.48
C LYS A 84 -13.38 -10.48 -24.99
N HIS A 85 -12.18 -10.16 -25.46
CA HIS A 85 -11.87 -10.17 -26.89
C HIS A 85 -11.99 -11.56 -27.52
N LEU A 86 -11.60 -12.62 -26.79
CA LEU A 86 -11.79 -14.00 -27.22
C LEU A 86 -13.26 -14.41 -27.30
N SER A 87 -14.07 -14.01 -26.31
CA SER A 87 -15.51 -14.30 -26.31
C SER A 87 -16.27 -13.60 -27.44
N ALA A 88 -15.87 -12.39 -27.81
CA ALA A 88 -16.50 -11.62 -28.89
C ALA A 88 -16.24 -12.19 -30.29
N ARG A 89 -15.15 -12.94 -30.50
CA ARG A 89 -14.84 -13.60 -31.78
C ARG A 89 -15.52 -14.95 -31.98
N LYS A 90 -16.18 -15.47 -30.93
CA LYS A 90 -16.85 -16.78 -30.95
C LYS A 90 -18.36 -16.68 -31.25
N SER A 91 -18.88 -15.47 -31.42
CA SER A 91 -20.23 -15.15 -31.90
C SER A 91 -20.17 -14.65 -33.34
#